data_AF-A0A0R1RCT1-F1
#
_entry.id   AF-A0A0R1RCT1-F1
#
_cell.length_a   1.000
_cell.length_b   1.000
_cell.length_c   1.000
_cell.angle_alpha   90.00
_cell.angle_beta   90.00
_cell.angle_gamma   90.00
#
_symmetry.space_group_name_H-M   'P 1'
#
loop_
_entity.id
_entity.type
_entity.pdbx_description
1 polymer ?
#
loop_
_entity_poly.entity_id
_entity_poly.type
_entity_poly.pdbx_seq_one_letter_code
_entity_poly.pdbx_strand_id
1 'polypeptide(L)'
;MTKKFVTLDDFLGTHFIYTYDNGWEYEWYAKNDHTVDYRIHGGMVAGRWVKDQQADIVMLVPGVYKVTWTEPTGTDVALDFMPNDNKMHGTIFFPKWVEEHPEITVTFQNEHIDLMEESREKYETYPKLVVPEFASITYVGEAGQNNESVINEAPYDGMTDDIRAGRYFDDNYQRIRK
;
A
#
# COMPACT_ATOMS: atom_id res chain seq x y z
N MET A 1 -22.35 -9.85 7.19
CA MET A 1 -21.69 -9.32 8.40
C MET A 1 -20.22 -9.23 8.07
N THR A 2 -19.59 -8.08 8.29
CA THR A 2 -18.16 -7.88 8.07
C THR A 2 -17.38 -8.76 9.05
N LYS A 3 -16.32 -9.45 8.58
CA LYS A 3 -15.39 -10.19 9.43
C LYS A 3 -14.90 -9.27 10.55
N LYS A 4 -14.80 -9.81 11.77
CA LYS A 4 -14.21 -9.10 12.90
C LYS A 4 -12.74 -9.47 12.99
N PHE A 5 -11.87 -8.47 13.02
CA PHE A 5 -10.43 -8.62 13.16
C PHE A 5 -10.06 -8.68 14.63
N VAL A 6 -9.48 -9.79 15.09
CA VAL A 6 -9.08 -9.96 16.51
C VAL A 6 -7.70 -10.58 16.71
N THR A 7 -7.17 -11.30 15.72
CA THR A 7 -5.84 -11.91 15.71
C THR A 7 -4.98 -11.36 14.56
N LEU A 8 -3.68 -11.66 14.54
CA LEU A 8 -2.81 -11.32 13.42
C LEU A 8 -3.20 -12.09 12.14
N ASP A 9 -3.57 -13.36 12.26
CA ASP A 9 -4.02 -14.19 11.12
C ASP A 9 -5.29 -13.65 10.47
N ASP A 10 -6.13 -12.91 11.21
CA ASP A 10 -7.28 -12.24 10.62
C ASP A 10 -6.87 -11.12 9.64
N PHE A 11 -5.72 -10.49 9.88
CA PHE A 11 -5.19 -9.37 9.10
C PHE A 11 -4.31 -9.83 7.93
N LEU A 12 -3.45 -10.83 8.15
CA LEU A 12 -2.59 -11.38 7.10
C LEU A 12 -3.43 -11.99 5.96
N GLY A 13 -3.03 -11.70 4.72
CA GLY A 13 -3.79 -12.07 3.52
C GLY A 13 -4.95 -11.13 3.19
N THR A 14 -5.12 -10.03 3.92
CA THR A 14 -6.17 -9.04 3.64
C THR A 14 -5.70 -8.01 2.62
N HIS A 15 -6.56 -7.71 1.66
CA HIS A 15 -6.38 -6.70 0.63
C HIS A 15 -7.27 -5.48 0.93
N PHE A 16 -6.69 -4.29 0.97
CA PHE A 16 -7.34 -3.04 1.33
C PHE A 16 -7.28 -2.02 0.20
N ILE A 17 -8.35 -1.22 0.07
CA ILE A 17 -8.31 0.08 -0.61
C ILE A 17 -8.78 1.14 0.38
N TYR A 18 -8.06 2.24 0.48
CA TYR A 18 -8.37 3.32 1.39
C TYR A 18 -8.05 4.68 0.76
N THR A 19 -8.79 5.70 1.21
CA THR A 19 -8.62 7.08 0.76
C THR A 19 -8.24 7.92 1.96
N TYR A 20 -7.04 8.50 1.93
CA TYR A 20 -6.58 9.46 2.93
C TYR A 20 -7.47 10.71 2.94
N ASP A 21 -7.51 11.41 4.07
CA ASP A 21 -8.33 12.62 4.24
C ASP A 21 -7.87 13.75 3.30
N ASN A 22 -6.62 13.72 2.82
CA ASN A 22 -6.09 14.60 1.77
C ASN A 22 -6.47 14.18 0.34
N GLY A 23 -7.28 13.12 0.18
CA GLY A 23 -7.81 12.63 -1.10
C GLY A 23 -6.93 11.61 -1.82
N TRP A 24 -5.78 11.21 -1.27
CA TRP A 24 -4.92 10.21 -1.90
C TRP A 24 -5.52 8.81 -1.75
N GLU A 25 -5.69 8.10 -2.87
CA GLU A 25 -6.24 6.74 -2.89
C GLU A 25 -5.13 5.71 -3.07
N TYR A 26 -5.06 4.76 -2.13
CA TYR A 26 -4.04 3.74 -2.05
C TYR A 26 -4.68 2.36 -1.94
N GLU A 27 -4.00 1.38 -2.49
CA GLU A 27 -4.33 -0.04 -2.44
C GLU A 27 -3.14 -0.78 -1.81
N TRP A 28 -3.40 -1.68 -0.87
CA TRP A 28 -2.35 -2.34 -0.09
C TRP A 28 -2.77 -3.75 0.29
N TYR A 29 -1.82 -4.69 0.26
CA TYR A 29 -2.03 -6.10 0.51
C TYR A 29 -1.03 -6.64 1.53
N ALA A 30 -1.55 -7.19 2.64
CA ALA A 30 -0.78 -7.95 3.63
C ALA A 30 -0.40 -9.32 3.06
N LYS A 31 0.61 -9.40 2.20
CA LYS A 31 0.92 -10.62 1.45
C LYS A 31 1.24 -11.80 2.36
N ASN A 32 2.07 -11.59 3.36
CA ASN A 32 2.37 -12.53 4.44
C ASN A 32 2.85 -11.75 5.67
N ASP A 33 3.40 -12.43 6.67
CA ASP A 33 3.81 -11.85 7.96
C ASP A 33 5.01 -10.88 7.89
N HIS A 34 5.71 -10.78 6.75
CA HIS A 34 6.87 -9.91 6.58
C HIS A 34 6.94 -9.22 5.21
N THR A 35 5.90 -9.33 4.39
CA THR A 35 5.89 -8.85 3.01
C THR A 35 4.59 -8.14 2.67
N VAL A 36 4.70 -7.03 1.97
CA VAL A 36 3.56 -6.22 1.52
C VAL A 36 3.68 -5.90 0.04
N ASP A 37 2.53 -5.86 -0.64
CA ASP A 37 2.42 -5.33 -2.00
C ASP A 37 1.49 -4.11 -1.95
N TYR A 38 1.74 -3.09 -2.76
CA TYR A 38 0.89 -1.91 -2.79
C TYR A 38 0.86 -1.23 -4.17
N ARG A 39 -0.20 -0.45 -4.39
CA ARG A 39 -0.46 0.27 -5.63
C ARG A 39 -1.13 1.60 -5.34
N ILE A 40 -0.68 2.66 -6.02
CA ILE A 40 -1.09 4.04 -5.72
C ILE A 40 -1.95 4.58 -6.86
N HIS A 41 -3.19 4.93 -6.54
CA HIS A 41 -4.21 5.36 -7.51
C HIS A 41 -4.36 6.88 -7.57
N GLY A 42 -4.04 7.59 -6.48
CA GLY A 42 -4.17 9.05 -6.41
C GLY A 42 -3.08 9.70 -5.55
N GLY A 43 -2.88 11.00 -5.76
CA GLY A 43 -1.91 11.81 -5.02
C GLY A 43 -0.59 12.02 -5.74
N MET A 44 0.42 12.47 -5.00
CA MET A 44 1.72 12.92 -5.53
C MET A 44 2.44 11.88 -6.40
N VAL A 45 2.29 10.59 -6.08
CA VAL A 45 2.97 9.48 -6.75
C VAL A 45 1.98 8.48 -7.37
N ALA A 46 0.80 8.96 -7.80
CA ALA A 46 -0.20 8.13 -8.50
C ALA A 46 0.42 7.44 -9.73
N GLY A 47 0.16 6.14 -9.89
CA GLY A 47 0.78 5.29 -10.92
C GLY A 47 1.90 4.39 -10.39
N ARG A 48 2.52 4.74 -9.25
CA ARG A 48 3.53 3.92 -8.59
C ARG A 48 2.92 2.65 -8.02
N TRP A 49 3.64 1.53 -8.15
CA TRP A 49 3.26 0.27 -7.53
C TRP A 49 4.48 -0.59 -7.23
N VAL A 50 4.35 -1.43 -6.21
CA VAL A 50 5.46 -2.18 -5.61
C VAL A 50 4.96 -3.56 -5.19
N LYS A 51 5.80 -4.56 -5.43
CA LYS A 51 5.63 -5.91 -4.89
C LYS A 51 6.81 -6.27 -3.98
N ASP A 52 6.60 -7.23 -3.11
CA ASP A 52 7.64 -7.88 -2.32
C ASP A 52 8.40 -6.93 -1.37
N GLN A 53 7.77 -5.83 -0.96
CA GLN A 53 8.36 -4.91 0.01
C GLN A 53 8.41 -5.60 1.39
N GLN A 54 9.61 -5.71 1.95
CA GLN A 54 9.79 -6.24 3.30
C GLN A 54 9.26 -5.25 4.33
N ALA A 55 8.52 -5.74 5.32
CA ALA A 55 7.93 -4.92 6.37
C ALA A 55 7.90 -5.67 7.71
N ASP A 56 7.95 -4.91 8.80
CA ASP A 56 7.57 -5.39 10.12
C ASP A 56 6.05 -5.27 10.27
N ILE A 57 5.39 -6.36 10.65
CA ILE A 57 3.93 -6.43 10.80
C ILE A 57 3.61 -6.99 12.18
N VAL A 58 2.90 -6.20 12.99
CA VAL A 58 2.53 -6.58 14.36
C VAL A 58 1.07 -6.23 14.65
N MET A 59 0.46 -6.97 15.57
CA MET A 59 -0.80 -6.58 16.18
C MET A 59 -0.50 -5.85 17.49
N LEU A 60 -0.88 -4.57 17.58
CA LEU A 60 -0.64 -3.74 18.77
C LEU A 60 -1.56 -4.13 19.93
N VAL A 61 -2.85 -4.26 19.61
CA VAL A 61 -3.92 -4.75 20.47
C VAL A 61 -4.92 -5.49 19.56
N PRO A 62 -5.83 -6.33 20.11
CA PRO A 62 -6.78 -7.06 19.28
C PRO A 62 -7.52 -6.18 18.27
N GLY A 63 -7.35 -6.46 16.97
CA GLY A 63 -7.99 -5.73 15.88
C GLY A 63 -7.32 -4.40 15.47
N VAL A 64 -6.13 -4.08 16.01
CA VAL A 64 -5.31 -2.92 15.60
C VAL A 64 -3.93 -3.42 15.21
N TYR A 65 -3.51 -3.09 14.00
CA TYR A 65 -2.29 -3.63 13.37
C TYR A 65 -1.37 -2.50 12.97
N LYS A 66 -0.07 -2.68 13.19
CA LYS A 66 0.95 -1.75 12.75
C LYS A 66 1.84 -2.41 11.72
N VAL A 67 2.15 -1.67 10.66
CA VAL A 67 3.06 -2.06 9.59
C VAL A 67 4.11 -0.98 9.42
N THR A 68 5.38 -1.33 9.44
CA THR A 68 6.47 -0.38 9.20
C THR A 68 7.49 -0.91 8.20
N TRP A 69 7.96 -0.04 7.31
CA TRP A 69 9.04 -0.35 6.38
C TRP A 69 9.82 0.89 5.99
N THR A 70 10.98 0.66 5.36
CA THR A 70 11.73 1.67 4.62
C THR A 70 11.89 1.20 3.17
N GLU A 71 11.97 2.15 2.25
CA GLU A 71 11.96 1.88 0.81
C GLU A 71 13.33 2.09 0.16
N PRO A 72 13.57 1.51 -1.03
CA PRO A 72 14.73 1.84 -1.86
C PRO A 72 14.91 3.35 -2.09
N THR A 73 13.81 4.11 -2.11
CA THR A 73 13.81 5.58 -2.27
C THR A 73 14.37 6.33 -1.05
N GLY A 74 14.49 5.68 0.12
CA GLY A 74 14.74 6.33 1.40
C GLY A 74 13.47 6.88 2.09
N THR A 75 12.29 6.57 1.54
CA THR A 75 11.00 6.82 2.19
C THR A 75 10.79 5.85 3.34
N ASP A 76 10.41 6.37 4.49
CA ASP A 76 9.99 5.57 5.64
C ASP A 76 8.47 5.62 5.77
N VAL A 77 7.87 4.49 6.16
CA VAL A 77 6.41 4.38 6.30
C VAL A 77 6.03 3.68 7.60
N ALA A 78 5.03 4.24 8.27
CA ALA A 78 4.34 3.61 9.39
C ALA A 78 2.84 3.69 9.17
N LEU A 79 2.19 2.53 9.04
CA LEU A 79 0.74 2.41 8.89
C LEU A 79 0.13 1.72 10.12
N ASP A 80 -0.98 2.25 10.60
CA ASP A 80 -1.78 1.69 11.67
C ASP A 80 -3.18 1.41 11.12
N PHE A 81 -3.59 0.13 11.07
CA PHE A 81 -4.88 -0.31 10.55
C PHE A 81 -5.85 -0.61 11.69
N MET A 82 -7.05 -0.03 11.61
CA MET A 82 -8.20 -0.30 12.48
C MET A 82 -9.38 -0.79 11.63
N PRO A 83 -9.28 -2.00 11.03
CA PRO A 83 -10.25 -2.47 10.04
C PRO A 83 -11.66 -2.66 10.61
N ASN A 84 -11.81 -2.95 11.90
CA ASN A 84 -13.12 -3.02 12.56
C ASN A 84 -13.87 -1.68 12.56
N ASP A 85 -13.14 -0.56 12.47
CA ASP A 85 -13.67 0.80 12.46
C ASP A 85 -13.64 1.43 11.05
N ASN A 86 -13.25 0.65 10.02
CA ASN A 86 -13.02 1.12 8.65
C ASN A 86 -12.08 2.33 8.56
N LYS A 87 -11.05 2.36 9.42
CA LYS A 87 -10.07 3.44 9.49
C LYS A 87 -8.65 2.89 9.40
N MET A 88 -7.75 3.72 8.89
CA MET A 88 -6.32 3.54 9.09
C MET A 88 -5.67 4.92 9.27
N HIS A 89 -4.48 4.95 9.83
CA HIS A 89 -3.64 6.14 9.92
C HIS A 89 -2.27 5.82 9.34
N GLY A 90 -1.79 6.63 8.42
CA GLY A 90 -0.49 6.46 7.78
C GLY A 90 0.40 7.66 8.05
N THR A 91 1.67 7.42 8.34
CA THR A 91 2.70 8.44 8.29
C THR A 91 3.76 8.05 7.29
N ILE A 92 3.97 8.90 6.30
CA ILE A 92 4.99 8.73 5.27
C ILE A 92 6.03 9.84 5.44
N PHE A 93 7.31 9.46 5.44
CA PHE A 93 8.44 10.36 5.61
C PHE A 93 9.25 10.44 4.32
N PHE A 94 8.77 11.22 3.36
CA PHE A 94 9.40 11.36 2.06
C PHE A 94 10.73 12.13 2.17
N PRO A 95 11.84 11.62 1.61
CA PRO A 95 13.02 12.42 1.30
C PRO A 95 12.63 13.63 0.45
N LYS A 96 13.37 14.73 0.61
CA LYS A 96 13.12 15.97 -0.14
C LYS A 96 13.02 15.74 -1.64
N TRP A 97 13.90 14.89 -2.19
CA TRP A 97 13.91 14.59 -3.61
C TRP A 97 12.63 13.93 -4.13
N VAL A 98 11.90 13.17 -3.31
CA VAL A 98 10.63 12.54 -3.74
C VAL A 98 9.52 13.59 -3.85
N GLU A 99 9.55 14.64 -3.02
CA GLU A 99 8.65 15.79 -3.17
C GLU A 99 8.96 16.60 -4.43
N GLU A 100 10.25 16.78 -4.76
CA GLU A 100 10.69 17.60 -5.89
C GLU A 100 10.65 16.86 -7.24
N HIS A 101 10.87 15.55 -7.21
CA HIS A 101 10.94 14.68 -8.38
C HIS A 101 10.09 13.41 -8.23
N PRO A 102 8.78 13.54 -7.90
CA PRO A 102 7.92 12.39 -7.66
C PRO A 102 7.84 11.44 -8.86
N GLU A 103 7.95 11.97 -10.09
CA GLU A 103 7.87 11.23 -11.34
C GLU A 103 8.91 10.12 -11.48
N ILE A 104 10.07 10.26 -10.84
CA ILE A 104 11.10 9.21 -10.82
C ILE A 104 10.56 7.95 -10.15
N THR A 105 9.75 8.12 -9.11
CA THR A 105 9.20 7.01 -8.32
C THR A 105 7.94 6.37 -8.93
N VAL A 106 7.32 7.04 -9.91
CA VAL A 106 6.08 6.62 -10.58
C VAL A 106 6.40 5.58 -11.66
N THR A 107 6.62 4.35 -11.20
CA THR A 107 6.91 3.19 -12.03
C THR A 107 6.57 1.89 -11.27
N PHE A 108 6.80 0.73 -11.89
CA PHE A 108 6.94 -0.51 -11.15
C PHE A 108 8.31 -0.53 -10.47
N GLN A 109 8.36 -0.23 -9.17
CA GLN A 109 9.65 -0.02 -8.47
C GLN A 109 10.62 -1.19 -8.63
N ASN A 110 10.10 -2.42 -8.63
CA ASN A 110 10.89 -3.64 -8.67
C ASN A 110 11.80 -3.73 -9.92
N GLU A 111 11.42 -3.10 -11.03
CA GLU A 111 12.22 -3.07 -12.26
C GLU A 111 13.28 -1.94 -12.28
N HIS A 112 13.27 -1.05 -11.28
CA HIS A 112 14.05 0.18 -11.26
C HIS A 112 14.71 0.47 -9.90
N ILE A 113 15.07 -0.57 -9.14
CA ILE A 113 15.70 -0.42 -7.82
C ILE A 113 16.97 0.43 -7.90
N ASP A 114 17.88 0.14 -8.83
CA ASP A 114 19.14 0.88 -9.01
C ASP A 114 18.89 2.39 -9.22
N LEU A 115 17.85 2.75 -9.98
CA LEU A 115 17.47 4.15 -10.20
C LEU A 115 16.98 4.81 -8.91
N MET A 116 16.24 4.10 -8.06
CA MET A 116 15.79 4.63 -6.76
C MET A 116 16.99 4.91 -5.85
N GLU A 117 17.96 3.99 -5.84
CA GLU A 117 19.17 4.11 -5.02
C GLU A 117 20.09 5.22 -5.50
N GLU A 118 20.35 5.32 -6.80
CA GLU A 118 21.12 6.43 -7.39
C GLU A 118 20.45 7.78 -7.09
N SER A 119 19.12 7.85 -7.22
CA SER A 119 18.39 9.09 -7.00
C SER A 119 18.45 9.55 -5.53
N ARG A 120 18.31 8.65 -4.56
CA ARG A 120 18.39 9.03 -3.13
C ARG A 120 19.78 9.51 -2.71
N GLU A 121 20.84 9.09 -3.41
CA GLU A 121 22.21 9.55 -3.16
C GLU A 121 22.52 10.86 -3.88
N LYS A 122 21.94 11.05 -5.06
CA LYS A 122 22.18 12.22 -5.92
C LYS A 122 21.45 13.47 -5.46
N TYR A 123 20.20 13.34 -5.03
CA TYR A 123 19.32 14.48 -4.70
C TYR A 123 19.20 14.70 -3.19
N GLU A 124 18.62 15.84 -2.79
CA GLU A 124 18.52 16.20 -1.38
C GLU A 124 17.64 15.24 -0.57
N THR A 125 18.07 14.88 0.63
CA THR A 125 17.26 14.07 1.56
C THR A 125 16.40 14.95 2.49
N TYR A 126 16.87 16.15 2.83
CA TYR A 126 16.25 17.03 3.83
C TYR A 126 15.91 18.40 3.25
N PRO A 127 14.88 19.09 3.77
CA PRO A 127 13.96 18.64 4.82
C PRO A 127 13.01 17.53 4.33
N LYS A 128 12.64 16.60 5.22
CA LYS A 128 11.65 15.57 4.90
C LYS A 128 10.27 16.20 4.70
N LEU A 129 9.52 15.74 3.71
CA LEU A 129 8.08 15.96 3.64
C LEU A 129 7.40 14.87 4.49
N VAL A 130 6.79 15.28 5.60
CA VAL A 130 6.08 14.38 6.53
C VAL A 130 4.59 14.45 6.27
N VAL A 131 3.96 13.32 5.99
CA VAL A 131 2.52 13.22 5.68
C VAL A 131 1.85 12.27 6.68
N PRO A 132 1.39 12.77 7.84
CA PRO A 132 0.62 12.01 8.81
C PRO A 132 -0.88 12.22 8.57
N GLU A 133 -1.55 11.23 8.01
CA GLU A 133 -2.95 11.36 7.58
C GLU A 133 -3.79 10.15 8.02
N PHE A 134 -5.01 10.43 8.45
CA PHE A 134 -6.03 9.38 8.53
C PHE A 134 -6.54 9.03 7.13
N ALA A 135 -7.02 7.80 6.98
CA ALA A 135 -7.75 7.36 5.80
C ALA A 135 -9.01 6.60 6.19
N SER A 136 -9.98 6.65 5.29
CA SER A 136 -11.18 5.82 5.35
C SER A 136 -10.97 4.58 4.49
N ILE A 137 -11.14 3.39 5.08
CA ILE A 137 -11.07 2.13 4.34
C ILE A 137 -12.36 1.98 3.54
N THR A 138 -12.22 1.83 2.22
CA THR A 138 -13.34 1.75 1.26
C THR A 138 -13.53 0.36 0.68
N TYR A 139 -12.56 -0.53 0.87
CA TYR A 139 -12.61 -1.93 0.47
C TYR A 139 -11.78 -2.79 1.40
N VAL A 140 -12.30 -3.99 1.70
CA VAL A 140 -11.60 -5.06 2.42
C VAL A 140 -11.90 -6.37 1.70
N GLY A 141 -10.88 -7.07 1.24
CA GLY A 141 -10.97 -8.36 0.56
C GLY A 141 -10.10 -9.42 1.23
N GLU A 142 -10.57 -10.67 1.23
CA GLU A 142 -9.86 -11.82 1.78
C GLU A 142 -9.11 -12.53 0.64
N ALA A 143 -7.90 -12.05 0.32
CA ALA A 143 -7.12 -12.55 -0.81
C ALA A 143 -6.36 -13.86 -0.50
N GLY A 144 -6.25 -14.22 0.79
CA GLY A 144 -5.33 -15.25 1.28
C GLY A 144 -3.89 -14.73 1.31
N GLN A 145 -2.99 -15.47 1.94
CA GLN A 145 -1.56 -15.13 1.95
C GLN A 145 -0.87 -15.62 0.67
N ASN A 146 0.18 -14.92 0.26
CA ASN A 146 1.04 -15.23 -0.89
C ASN A 146 0.29 -15.32 -2.24
N ASN A 147 -0.79 -14.56 -2.40
CA ASN A 147 -1.54 -14.49 -3.65
C ASN A 147 -0.90 -13.45 -4.60
N GLU A 148 -0.17 -13.93 -5.60
CA GLU A 148 0.52 -13.06 -6.56
C GLU A 148 -0.42 -12.34 -7.53
N SER A 149 -1.70 -12.68 -7.56
CA SER A 149 -2.67 -12.06 -8.48
C SER A 149 -3.25 -10.74 -7.97
N VAL A 150 -3.05 -10.39 -6.69
CA VAL A 150 -3.67 -9.21 -6.06
C VAL A 150 -3.13 -7.92 -6.66
N ILE A 151 -1.83 -7.70 -6.50
CA ILE A 151 -1.10 -6.58 -7.09
C ILE A 151 -0.14 -7.16 -8.13
N ASN A 152 -0.52 -7.13 -9.40
CA ASN A 152 0.21 -7.76 -10.49
C ASN A 152 0.28 -6.96 -11.80
N GLU A 153 -0.26 -5.74 -11.80
CA GLU A 153 -0.20 -4.81 -12.92
C GLU A 153 -0.28 -3.37 -12.44
N ALA A 154 0.15 -2.43 -13.29
CA ALA A 154 0.04 -1.00 -13.02
C ALA A 154 -1.43 -0.58 -12.83
N PRO A 155 -1.70 0.45 -12.00
CA PRO A 155 -3.07 0.97 -11.84
C PRO A 155 -3.59 1.55 -13.16
N TYR A 156 -4.90 1.45 -13.35
CA TYR A 156 -5.62 2.09 -14.46
C TYR A 156 -6.87 2.81 -13.94
N ASP A 157 -7.34 3.80 -14.70
CA ASP A 157 -8.54 4.56 -14.35
C ASP A 157 -9.76 3.66 -14.18
N GLY A 158 -10.37 3.70 -13.00
CA GLY A 158 -11.52 2.85 -12.64
C GLY A 158 -11.15 1.45 -12.10
N MET A 159 -9.87 1.15 -11.89
CA MET A 159 -9.44 -0.13 -11.29
C MET A 159 -10.06 -0.35 -9.90
N THR A 160 -10.05 0.66 -9.03
CA THR A 160 -10.62 0.55 -7.68
C THR A 160 -12.14 0.33 -7.71
N ASP A 161 -12.83 0.90 -8.69
CA ASP A 161 -14.25 0.65 -8.94
C ASP A 161 -14.52 -0.76 -9.47
N ASP A 162 -13.66 -1.28 -10.35
CA ASP A 162 -13.74 -2.68 -10.80
C ASP A 162 -13.52 -3.66 -9.65
N ILE A 163 -12.58 -3.39 -8.74
CA ILE A 163 -12.33 -4.22 -7.55
C ILE A 163 -13.54 -4.20 -6.62
N ARG A 164 -14.03 -3.00 -6.25
CA ARG A 164 -15.19 -2.85 -5.36
C ARG A 164 -16.45 -3.46 -5.93
N ALA A 165 -16.62 -3.43 -7.26
CA ALA A 165 -17.77 -3.99 -7.94
C ALA A 165 -17.66 -5.49 -8.26
N GLY A 166 -16.59 -6.17 -7.83
CA GLY A 166 -16.38 -7.60 -8.08
C GLY A 166 -16.14 -7.96 -9.54
N ARG A 167 -15.58 -7.03 -10.33
CA ARG A 167 -15.23 -7.22 -11.76
C ARG A 167 -13.74 -7.43 -11.99
N TYR A 168 -12.91 -7.35 -10.96
CA TYR A 168 -11.46 -7.47 -11.06
C TYR A 168 -10.95 -8.89 -10.76
N PHE A 169 -11.53 -9.55 -9.75
CA PHE A 169 -11.14 -10.87 -9.27
C PHE A 169 -12.26 -11.90 -9.43
N ASP A 170 -11.89 -13.15 -9.71
CA ASP A 170 -12.81 -14.30 -9.70
C ASP A 170 -13.08 -14.81 -8.27
N ASP A 171 -13.88 -15.88 -8.16
CA ASP A 171 -14.24 -16.49 -6.87
C ASP A 171 -13.04 -17.02 -6.06
N ASN A 172 -11.88 -17.24 -6.70
CA ASN A 172 -10.64 -17.68 -6.06
C ASN A 172 -9.65 -16.53 -5.84
N TYR A 173 -10.13 -15.29 -5.94
CA TYR A 173 -9.33 -14.08 -5.84
C TYR A 173 -8.18 -14.01 -6.86
N GLN A 174 -8.39 -14.60 -8.04
CA GLN A 174 -7.46 -14.54 -9.17
C GLN A 174 -7.92 -13.49 -10.18
N ARG A 175 -6.96 -12.91 -10.92
CA ARG A 175 -7.26 -11.88 -11.92
C ARG A 175 -8.18 -12.45 -13.01
N ILE A 176 -9.35 -11.85 -13.21
CA ILE A 176 -10.19 -12.15 -14.36
C ILE A 176 -9.46 -11.66 -15.61
N ARG A 177 -9.00 -12.58 -16.45
CA ARG A 177 -8.41 -12.22 -17.75
C ARG A 177 -9.52 -11.71 -18.67
N LYS A 178 -9.40 -10.45 -19.11
CA LYS A 178 -10.19 -9.93 -20.22
C LYS A 178 -9.60 -10.38 -21.56
#